data_AF-M2PTT6-F1
#
_entry.id   AF-M2PTT6-F1
#
_cell.length_a   1.000
_cell.length_b   1.000
_cell.length_c   1.000
_cell.angle_alpha   90.00
_cell.angle_beta   90.00
_cell.angle_gamma   90.00
#
_symmetry.space_group_name_H-M   'P 1'
#
loop_
_entity.id
_entity.type
_entity.pdbx_description
1 polymer ?
#
loop_
_entity_poly.entity_id
_entity_poly.type
_entity_poly.pdbx_seq_one_letter_code
_entity_poly.pdbx_strand_id
1 'polypeptide(L)'
;MPVDLDLSGPEKRLRDIARALRTEEDGKQLRKELARNLRTALQPARQQARAAIRSMPAQTKHPGRSLRSAIASKIQVVAKMSGKTAGARAVTKTIKLRGFTHAPRRTNSAAGWSHPNWNHGSTSHQVGKPDWFDDAMRGAAMDARRRVVDAMDATARRLSRKV
;
A
#
# COMPACT_ATOMS: atom_id res chain seq x y z
N MET A 1 0.76 10.33 -5.21
CA MET A 1 2.15 9.90 -5.00
C MET A 1 2.07 8.58 -4.26
N PRO A 2 2.65 7.48 -4.76
CA PRO A 2 2.83 6.31 -3.92
C PRO A 2 3.83 6.69 -2.82
N VAL A 3 3.48 6.46 -1.56
CA VAL A 3 4.47 6.46 -0.49
C VAL A 3 5.29 5.20 -0.67
N ASP A 4 6.47 5.38 -1.23
CA ASP A 4 7.48 4.33 -1.20
C ASP A 4 8.06 4.34 0.21
N LEU A 5 7.69 3.32 0.99
CA LEU A 5 8.39 3.02 2.22
C LEU A 5 9.84 2.68 1.83
N ASP A 6 10.78 3.57 2.15
CA ASP A 6 12.20 3.38 1.88
C ASP A 6 12.71 2.20 2.71
N LEU A 7 13.02 1.10 2.02
CA LEU A 7 13.51 -0.15 2.58
C LEU A 7 14.99 -0.39 2.20
N SER A 8 15.74 0.63 1.80
CA SER A 8 17.09 0.56 1.19
C SER A 8 18.12 -0.39 1.84
N GLY A 9 18.02 -0.73 3.12
CA GLY A 9 18.80 -1.80 3.77
C GLY A 9 18.32 -3.23 3.45
N PRO A 10 17.06 -3.59 3.76
CA PRO A 10 16.47 -4.90 3.43
C PRO A 10 16.50 -5.28 1.94
N GLU A 11 16.49 -4.34 0.99
CA GLU A 11 16.38 -4.68 -0.44
C GLU A 11 17.56 -5.48 -1.00
N LYS A 12 18.78 -5.17 -0.57
CA LYS A 12 19.99 -5.90 -1.01
C LYS A 12 19.91 -7.35 -0.52
N ARG A 13 19.64 -7.52 0.77
CA ARG A 13 19.49 -8.83 1.40
C ARG A 13 18.32 -9.63 0.81
N LEU A 14 17.22 -8.96 0.44
CA LEU A 14 16.07 -9.59 -0.21
C LEU A 14 16.39 -10.04 -1.64
N ARG A 15 17.23 -9.28 -2.37
CA ARG A 15 17.76 -9.70 -3.68
C ARG A 15 18.71 -10.90 -3.55
N ASP A 16 19.55 -10.92 -2.53
CA ASP A 16 20.50 -12.03 -2.30
C ASP A 16 19.74 -13.32 -1.94
N ILE A 17 18.76 -13.24 -1.03
CA ILE A 17 17.84 -14.35 -0.73
C ILE A 17 17.09 -14.77 -1.99
N ALA A 18 16.55 -13.83 -2.76
CA ALA A 18 15.83 -14.16 -4.00
C ALA A 18 16.72 -14.81 -5.07
N ARG A 19 18.04 -14.55 -5.06
CA ARG A 19 19.02 -15.20 -5.94
C ARG A 19 19.32 -16.62 -5.47
N ALA A 20 19.58 -16.81 -4.16
CA ALA A 20 19.78 -18.13 -3.57
C ALA A 20 18.55 -19.03 -3.77
N LEU A 21 17.34 -18.48 -3.65
CA LEU A 21 16.08 -19.18 -3.91
C LEU A 21 15.84 -19.56 -5.39
N ARG A 22 16.72 -19.21 -6.33
CA ARG A 22 16.61 -19.70 -7.72
C ARG A 22 17.38 -20.98 -7.97
N THR A 23 18.43 -21.24 -7.18
CA THR A 23 19.31 -22.40 -7.34
C THR A 23 18.79 -23.62 -6.58
N GLU A 24 17.92 -23.42 -5.61
CA GLU A 24 17.27 -24.49 -4.84
C GLU A 24 16.13 -25.19 -5.62
N GLU A 25 16.03 -26.52 -5.51
CA GLU A 25 14.93 -27.31 -6.08
C GLU A 25 13.55 -26.84 -5.58
N ASP A 26 13.42 -26.56 -4.28
CA ASP A 26 12.21 -26.02 -3.64
C ASP A 26 12.06 -24.49 -3.76
N GLY A 27 12.97 -23.83 -4.49
CA GLY A 27 13.07 -22.39 -4.56
C GLY A 27 11.80 -21.68 -5.03
N LYS A 28 10.98 -22.32 -5.88
CA LYS A 28 9.68 -21.77 -6.30
C LYS A 28 8.69 -21.66 -5.15
N GLN A 29 8.63 -22.68 -4.28
CA GLN A 29 7.71 -22.70 -3.15
C GLN A 29 8.11 -21.68 -2.09
N LEU A 30 9.41 -21.60 -1.78
CA LEU A 30 9.96 -20.64 -0.83
C LEU A 30 9.77 -19.18 -1.30
N ARG A 31 9.88 -18.90 -2.61
CA ARG A 31 9.56 -17.57 -3.16
C ARG A 31 8.09 -17.21 -2.98
N LYS A 32 7.17 -18.16 -3.22
CA LYS A 32 5.73 -17.94 -3.01
C LYS A 32 5.42 -17.66 -1.54
N GLU A 33 6.07 -18.40 -0.64
CA GLU A 33 5.94 -18.24 0.81
C GLU A 33 6.49 -16.88 1.27
N LEU A 34 7.69 -16.50 0.86
CA LEU A 34 8.26 -15.18 1.18
C LEU A 34 7.35 -14.06 0.68
N ALA A 35 6.87 -14.14 -0.56
CA ALA A 35 5.94 -13.15 -1.11
C ALA A 35 4.60 -13.11 -0.34
N ARG A 36 4.13 -14.23 0.22
CA ARG A 36 2.96 -14.28 1.10
C ARG A 36 3.27 -13.60 2.44
N ASN A 37 4.40 -13.93 3.07
CA ASN A 37 4.81 -13.37 4.36
C ASN A 37 5.01 -11.86 4.29
N LEU A 38 5.66 -11.35 3.24
CA LEU A 38 5.80 -9.92 2.99
C LEU A 38 4.45 -9.21 2.83
N ARG A 39 3.47 -9.85 2.18
CA ARG A 39 2.11 -9.28 2.07
C ARG A 39 1.39 -9.28 3.41
N THR A 40 1.52 -10.35 4.19
CA THR A 40 0.93 -10.45 5.53
C THR A 40 1.52 -9.41 6.48
N ALA A 41 2.83 -9.17 6.42
CA ALA A 41 3.52 -8.15 7.21
C ALA A 41 2.93 -6.75 7.02
N LEU A 42 2.48 -6.43 5.80
CA LEU A 42 1.90 -5.14 5.42
C LEU A 42 0.37 -5.06 5.53
N GLN A 43 -0.32 -6.14 5.90
CA GLN A 43 -1.77 -6.10 6.09
C GLN A 43 -2.24 -5.06 7.13
N PRO A 44 -1.57 -4.89 8.29
CA PRO A 44 -1.98 -3.87 9.25
C PRO A 44 -1.93 -2.46 8.67
N ALA A 45 -0.85 -2.11 7.96
CA ALA A 45 -0.71 -0.82 7.29
C ALA A 45 -1.83 -0.59 6.25
N ARG A 46 -2.15 -1.63 5.46
CA ARG A 46 -3.28 -1.58 4.52
C ARG A 46 -4.62 -1.37 5.24
N GLN A 47 -4.85 -2.04 6.37
CA GLN A 47 -6.09 -1.91 7.14
C GLN A 47 -6.21 -0.52 7.75
N GLN A 48 -5.13 0.04 8.29
CA GLN A 48 -5.07 1.40 8.81
C GLN A 48 -5.41 2.43 7.73
N ALA A 49 -4.78 2.36 6.55
CA ALA A 49 -5.13 3.26 5.45
C ALA A 49 -6.58 3.11 4.98
N ARG A 50 -7.14 1.88 4.99
CA ARG A 50 -8.57 1.64 4.70
C ARG A 50 -9.49 2.26 5.75
N ALA A 51 -9.11 2.20 7.02
CA ALA A 51 -9.85 2.84 8.11
C ALA A 51 -9.77 4.37 8.01
N ALA A 52 -8.56 4.90 7.76
CA ALA A 52 -8.31 6.32 7.63
C ALA A 52 -9.15 6.97 6.52
N ILE A 53 -9.19 6.41 5.30
CA ILE A 53 -10.05 6.96 4.24
C ILE A 53 -11.54 6.84 4.56
N ARG A 54 -11.96 5.77 5.26
CA ARG A 54 -13.37 5.59 5.65
C ARG A 54 -13.82 6.61 6.69
N SER A 55 -12.92 7.04 7.57
CA SER A 55 -13.17 8.05 8.60
C SER A 55 -13.30 9.48 8.05
N MET A 56 -12.93 9.73 6.79
CA MET A 56 -13.11 11.05 6.18
C MET A 56 -14.59 11.46 6.24
N PRO A 57 -14.95 12.68 6.68
CA PRO A 57 -16.35 13.14 6.75
C PRO A 57 -17.06 13.07 5.39
N ALA A 58 -18.37 12.80 5.36
CA ALA A 58 -19.20 12.99 4.17
C ALA A 58 -20.24 14.04 4.47
N GLN A 59 -20.36 15.01 3.56
CA GLN A 59 -21.44 15.99 3.60
C GLN A 59 -22.76 15.43 3.03
N THR A 60 -22.71 14.35 2.24
CA THR A 60 -23.91 13.83 1.54
C THR A 60 -24.01 12.31 1.60
N LYS A 61 -25.23 11.81 1.85
CA LYS A 61 -25.59 10.40 1.70
C LYS A 61 -25.90 10.13 0.24
N HIS A 62 -24.98 9.49 -0.48
CA HIS A 62 -25.20 9.07 -1.86
C HIS A 62 -25.78 7.63 -1.88
N PRO A 63 -26.82 7.33 -2.68
CA PRO A 63 -27.29 5.95 -2.85
C PRO A 63 -26.21 5.10 -3.55
N GLY A 64 -25.74 4.03 -2.91
CA GLY A 64 -24.70 3.14 -3.45
C GLY A 64 -23.32 3.29 -2.80
N ARG A 65 -22.31 2.65 -3.39
CA ARG A 65 -20.97 2.56 -2.78
C ARG A 65 -20.32 3.94 -2.66
N SER A 66 -19.99 4.33 -1.43
CA SER A 66 -19.33 5.61 -1.15
C SER A 66 -17.97 5.71 -1.86
N LEU A 67 -17.58 6.93 -2.23
CA LEU A 67 -16.27 7.21 -2.84
C LEU A 67 -15.13 6.66 -1.96
N ARG A 68 -15.23 6.85 -0.64
CA ARG A 68 -14.30 6.32 0.36
C ARG A 68 -14.18 4.80 0.30
N SER A 69 -15.31 4.11 0.25
CA SER A 69 -15.34 2.65 0.14
C SER A 69 -14.76 2.17 -1.19
N ALA A 70 -14.94 2.93 -2.28
CA ALA A 70 -14.32 2.64 -3.57
C ALA A 70 -12.80 2.80 -3.50
N ILE A 71 -12.30 3.93 -2.97
CA ILE A 71 -10.86 4.18 -2.75
C ILE A 71 -10.25 3.10 -1.87
N ALA A 72 -10.87 2.78 -0.73
CA ALA A 72 -10.39 1.78 0.22
C ALA A 72 -10.17 0.39 -0.42
N SER A 73 -10.97 -0.01 -1.41
CA SER A 73 -10.74 -1.29 -2.09
C SER A 73 -9.60 -1.31 -3.08
N LYS A 74 -9.11 -0.15 -3.49
CA LYS A 74 -8.01 -0.02 -4.45
C LYS A 74 -6.65 0.06 -3.78
N ILE A 75 -6.65 0.17 -2.45
CA ILE A 75 -5.47 0.00 -1.60
C ILE A 75 -5.03 -1.46 -1.67
N GLN A 76 -3.81 -1.69 -2.14
CA GLN A 76 -3.22 -3.01 -2.34
C GLN A 76 -1.81 -3.05 -1.77
N VAL A 77 -1.36 -4.26 -1.42
CA VAL A 77 0.03 -4.53 -1.06
C VAL A 77 0.74 -5.16 -2.24
N VAL A 78 1.90 -4.63 -2.59
CA VAL A 78 2.77 -5.14 -3.64
C VAL A 78 4.05 -5.63 -2.99
N ALA A 79 4.38 -6.90 -3.18
CA ALA A 79 5.65 -7.49 -2.80
C ALA A 79 6.42 -7.86 -4.08
N LYS A 80 7.61 -7.29 -4.24
CA LYS A 80 8.54 -7.58 -5.34
C LYS A 80 9.81 -8.17 -4.76
N MET A 81 10.26 -9.28 -5.30
CA MET A 81 11.47 -9.98 -4.83
C MET A 81 12.73 -9.63 -5.61
N SER A 82 12.58 -8.97 -6.75
CA SER A 82 13.68 -8.70 -7.68
C SER A 82 13.51 -7.36 -8.41
N GLY A 83 14.59 -6.91 -9.04
CA GLY A 83 14.66 -5.65 -9.77
C GLY A 83 14.99 -4.45 -8.88
N LYS A 84 15.02 -3.25 -9.49
CA LYS A 84 15.35 -1.98 -8.82
C LYS A 84 14.33 -1.54 -7.75
N THR A 85 13.18 -2.21 -7.67
CA THR A 85 12.10 -1.92 -6.72
C THR A 85 11.77 -3.16 -5.88
N ALA A 86 12.78 -3.99 -5.59
CA ALA A 86 12.64 -5.15 -4.73
C ALA A 86 12.31 -4.68 -3.31
N GLY A 87 11.27 -5.22 -2.71
CA GLY A 87 10.73 -4.77 -1.44
C GLY A 87 9.22 -5.01 -1.35
N ALA A 88 8.63 -4.57 -0.26
CA ALA A 88 7.20 -4.68 -0.02
C ALA A 88 6.62 -3.29 0.29
N ARG A 89 5.56 -2.90 -0.41
CA ARG A 89 4.93 -1.58 -0.27
C ARG A 89 3.42 -1.64 -0.38
N ALA A 90 2.74 -0.76 0.35
CA ALA A 90 1.32 -0.51 0.15
C ALA A 90 1.14 0.61 -0.89
N VAL A 91 0.23 0.42 -1.84
CA VAL A 91 -0.02 1.41 -2.90
C VAL A 91 -1.51 1.56 -3.14
N THR A 92 -1.89 2.74 -3.60
CA THR A 92 -3.22 3.00 -4.15
C THR A 92 -3.09 3.43 -5.59
N LYS A 93 -3.76 2.72 -6.51
CA LYS A 93 -3.76 3.12 -7.93
C LYS A 93 -4.46 4.45 -8.08
N THR A 94 -3.83 5.38 -8.80
CA THR A 94 -4.47 6.62 -9.20
C THR A 94 -5.42 6.30 -10.35
N ILE A 95 -6.72 6.29 -10.08
CA ILE A 95 -7.74 5.90 -11.05
C ILE A 95 -8.93 6.87 -11.01
N LYS A 96 -9.71 6.88 -12.09
CA LYS A 96 -11.03 7.51 -12.12
C LYS A 96 -12.03 6.61 -11.39
N LEU A 97 -12.63 7.12 -10.32
CA LEU A 97 -13.65 6.42 -9.55
C LEU A 97 -14.94 7.21 -9.63
N ARG A 98 -15.99 6.62 -10.23
CA ARG A 98 -17.32 7.26 -10.31
C ARG A 98 -17.27 8.68 -10.92
N GLY A 99 -16.59 8.84 -12.04
CA GLY A 99 -16.39 10.16 -12.65
C GLY A 99 -15.26 10.99 -12.02
N PHE A 100 -14.82 10.66 -10.79
CA PHE A 100 -13.80 11.43 -10.08
C PHE A 100 -12.39 10.97 -10.44
N THR A 101 -11.73 11.75 -11.30
CA THR A 101 -10.36 11.49 -11.76
C THR A 101 -9.35 11.70 -10.63
N HIS A 102 -8.36 10.79 -10.54
CA HIS A 102 -7.31 10.81 -9.52
C HIS A 102 -7.84 10.84 -8.08
N ALA A 103 -8.99 10.18 -7.84
CA ALA A 103 -9.71 10.25 -6.58
C ALA A 103 -8.83 10.05 -5.33
N PRO A 104 -8.00 9.00 -5.23
CA PRO A 104 -7.18 8.80 -4.02
C PRO A 104 -6.15 9.90 -3.78
N ARG A 105 -5.60 10.49 -4.85
CA ARG A 105 -4.62 11.58 -4.76
C ARG A 105 -5.29 12.86 -4.29
N ARG A 106 -6.45 13.19 -4.85
CA ARG A 106 -7.20 14.39 -4.48
C ARG A 106 -7.75 14.34 -3.05
N THR A 107 -8.20 13.16 -2.60
CA THR A 107 -8.66 13.00 -1.21
C THR A 107 -7.54 13.02 -0.18
N ASN A 108 -6.29 12.75 -0.58
CA ASN A 108 -5.10 12.84 0.30
C ASN A 108 -4.47 14.24 0.30
N SER A 109 -4.94 15.15 -0.55
CA SER A 109 -4.33 16.47 -0.74
C SER A 109 -4.92 17.48 0.26
N ALA A 110 -4.05 18.23 0.95
CA ALA A 110 -4.45 19.40 1.73
C ALA A 110 -5.04 20.51 0.86
N ALA A 111 -4.56 20.64 -0.38
CA ALA A 111 -5.13 21.57 -1.35
C ALA A 111 -6.54 21.17 -1.83
N GLY A 112 -7.04 19.97 -1.48
CA GLY A 112 -8.37 19.52 -1.85
C GLY A 112 -8.61 19.42 -3.36
N TRP A 113 -9.85 19.64 -3.78
CA TRP A 113 -10.24 19.76 -5.18
C TRP A 113 -11.48 20.63 -5.36
N SER A 114 -11.55 21.30 -6.51
CA SER A 114 -12.73 22.02 -6.96
C SER A 114 -13.58 21.16 -7.89
N HIS A 115 -14.90 21.25 -7.77
CA HIS A 115 -15.84 20.63 -8.71
C HIS A 115 -17.06 21.53 -8.94
N PRO A 116 -17.68 21.47 -10.13
CA PRO A 116 -18.91 22.20 -10.37
C PRO A 116 -20.05 21.65 -9.51
N ASN A 117 -20.92 22.55 -9.04
CA ASN A 117 -22.22 22.20 -8.51
C ASN A 117 -23.18 22.04 -9.67
N TRP A 118 -23.71 20.82 -9.84
CA TRP A 118 -24.57 20.48 -10.97
C TRP A 118 -25.82 21.35 -11.10
N ASN A 119 -26.29 21.98 -10.01
CA ASN A 119 -27.55 22.72 -9.99
C ASN A 119 -27.44 24.26 -9.95
N HIS A 120 -26.25 24.84 -9.79
CA HIS A 120 -26.14 26.29 -9.54
C HIS A 120 -25.03 27.01 -10.32
N GLY A 121 -24.29 26.33 -11.20
CA GLY A 121 -23.17 26.93 -11.95
C GLY A 121 -21.98 27.35 -11.07
N SER A 122 -22.10 27.31 -9.74
CA SER A 122 -21.03 27.62 -8.80
C SER A 122 -20.06 26.45 -8.68
N THR A 123 -18.78 26.76 -8.45
CA THR A 123 -17.75 25.75 -8.16
C THR A 123 -17.61 25.60 -6.64
N SER A 124 -17.74 24.38 -6.14
CA SER A 124 -17.45 24.06 -4.74
C SER A 124 -16.01 23.59 -4.59
N HIS A 125 -15.35 24.07 -3.55
CA HIS A 125 -14.06 23.53 -3.10
C HIS A 125 -14.30 22.54 -1.95
N GLN A 126 -13.80 21.31 -2.11
CA GLN A 126 -13.81 20.31 -1.04
C GLN A 126 -12.38 19.98 -0.62
N VAL A 127 -12.13 20.04 0.69
CA VAL A 127 -10.86 19.58 1.27
C VAL A 127 -10.99 18.09 1.56
N GLY A 128 -9.97 17.32 1.18
CA GLY A 128 -9.90 15.90 1.50
C GLY A 128 -9.61 15.65 2.98
N LYS A 129 -9.14 14.44 3.30
CA LYS A 129 -8.48 14.17 4.58
C LYS A 129 -6.98 14.17 4.32
N PRO A 130 -6.25 15.27 4.58
CA PRO A 130 -4.80 15.29 4.37
C PRO A 130 -4.14 14.09 5.06
N ASP A 131 -3.17 13.51 4.38
CA ASP A 131 -2.33 12.42 4.88
C ASP A 131 -3.07 11.16 5.36
N TRP A 132 -4.33 10.95 4.95
CA TRP A 132 -5.06 9.72 5.31
C TRP A 132 -4.32 8.45 4.87
N PHE A 133 -3.52 8.54 3.80
CA PHE A 133 -2.66 7.45 3.34
C PHE A 133 -1.24 7.57 3.90
N ASP A 134 -0.65 8.76 3.83
CA ASP A 134 0.77 8.96 4.08
C ASP A 134 1.11 8.87 5.58
N ASP A 135 0.31 9.50 6.44
CA ASP A 135 0.47 9.44 7.90
C ASP A 135 0.17 8.02 8.43
N ALA A 136 -0.90 7.41 7.90
CA ALA A 136 -1.25 6.02 8.23
C ALA A 136 -0.11 5.04 7.88
N MET A 137 0.63 5.30 6.79
CA MET A 137 1.78 4.48 6.41
C MET A 137 3.02 4.79 7.23
N ARG A 138 3.24 6.05 7.63
CA ARG A 138 4.37 6.47 8.46
C ARG A 138 4.35 5.82 9.83
N GLY A 139 3.19 5.80 10.50
CA GLY A 139 3.03 5.14 11.79
C GLY A 139 3.25 3.61 11.72
N ALA A 140 2.91 3.00 10.59
CA ALA A 140 3.08 1.57 10.36
C ALA A 140 4.48 1.18 9.83
N ALA A 141 5.30 2.15 9.40
CA ALA A 141 6.52 1.90 8.65
C ALA A 141 7.55 1.09 9.44
N MET A 142 7.76 1.43 10.71
CA MET A 142 8.73 0.76 11.57
C MET A 142 8.34 -0.69 11.85
N ASP A 143 7.08 -0.93 12.20
CA ASP A 143 6.54 -2.27 12.45
C ASP A 143 6.54 -3.11 11.18
N ALA A 144 6.14 -2.53 10.05
CA ALA A 144 6.18 -3.20 8.76
C ALA A 144 7.61 -3.60 8.38
N ARG A 145 8.58 -2.70 8.57
CA ARG A 145 10.00 -2.97 8.32
C ARG A 145 10.50 -4.12 9.18
N ARG A 146 10.21 -4.11 10.48
CA ARG A 146 10.59 -5.19 11.40
C ARG A 146 10.02 -6.54 10.94
N ARG A 147 8.71 -6.60 10.67
CA ARG A 147 8.04 -7.84 10.21
C ARG A 147 8.57 -8.35 8.87
N VAL A 148 8.97 -7.44 7.97
CA VAL A 148 9.62 -7.79 6.70
C VAL A 148 10.99 -8.43 6.95
N VAL A 149 11.79 -7.85 7.84
CA VAL A 149 13.10 -8.43 8.24
C VAL A 149 12.91 -9.80 8.89
N ASP A 150 11.96 -9.94 9.81
CA ASP A 150 11.65 -11.21 10.48
C ASP A 150 11.24 -12.29 9.46
N ALA A 151 10.43 -11.94 8.46
CA ALA A 151 10.03 -12.85 7.39
C ALA A 151 11.23 -13.28 6.52
N MET A 152 12.17 -12.37 6.26
CA MET A 152 13.41 -12.68 5.55
C MET A 152 14.33 -13.58 6.36
N ASP A 153 14.48 -13.31 7.66
CA ASP A 153 15.29 -14.12 8.58
C ASP A 153 14.75 -15.54 8.74
N ALA A 154 13.43 -15.68 8.90
CA ALA A 154 12.78 -17.00 8.94
C ALA A 154 13.05 -17.80 7.66
N THR A 155 13.00 -17.14 6.50
CA THR A 155 13.29 -17.78 5.20
C THR A 155 14.78 -18.16 5.09
N ALA A 156 15.69 -17.28 5.50
CA ALA A 156 17.13 -17.54 5.50
C ALA A 156 17.51 -18.72 6.41
N ARG A 157 16.98 -18.77 7.63
CA ARG A 157 17.20 -19.88 8.59
C ARG A 157 16.67 -21.22 8.11
N ARG A 158 15.70 -21.22 7.20
CA ARG A 158 15.15 -22.44 6.59
C ARG A 158 16.01 -22.89 5.41
N LEU A 159 16.58 -21.95 4.68
CA LEU A 159 17.56 -22.21 3.63
C LEU A 159 18.83 -22.84 4.24
N SER A 160 19.37 -22.24 5.30
CA SER A 160 20.59 -22.69 5.97
C SER A 160 20.45 -24.01 6.75
N ARG A 161 19.23 -24.53 6.92
CA ARG A 161 18.97 -25.84 7.54
C ARG A 161 18.80 -26.95 6.50
N LYS A 162 18.73 -26.60 5.22
CA LYS A 162 18.58 -27.52 4.10
C LYS A 162 19.87 -27.74 3.31
N VAL A 163 20.77 -26.75 3.34
CA VAL A 163 22.19 -26.88 2.96
C VAL A 163 22.94 -27.50 4.13
#